data_AF-A0ABD6S4F3-F1
#
_entry.id   AF-A0ABD6S4F3-F1
#
_cell.length_a   1.000
_cell.length_b   1.000
_cell.length_c   1.000
_cell.angle_alpha   90.00
_cell.angle_beta   90.00
_cell.angle_gamma   90.00
#
_symmetry.space_group_name_H-M   'P 1'
#
loop_
_entity.id
_entity.type
_entity.pdbx_description
1 polymer ?
#
loop_
_entity_poly.entity_id
_entity_poly.type
_entity_poly.pdbx_seq_one_letter_code
_entity_poly.pdbx_strand_id
1 'polypeptide(L)' 'MLKSKIVKVIGTLALSGALILPAMPASASGEQWVRDAYPGADYYQYNGDNTVTIYYGNSSFTVTCVEMKGDRCFVRK' A
#
# COMPACT_ATOMS: atom_id res chain seq x y z
N MET A 1 54.91 29.78 17.52
CA MET A 1 54.44 28.98 16.38
C MET A 1 54.74 27.52 16.65
N LEU A 2 53.71 26.71 16.94
CA LEU A 2 53.85 25.25 16.99
C LEU A 2 52.62 24.62 16.32
N LYS A 3 52.86 23.97 15.20
CA LYS A 3 51.90 23.16 14.44
C LYS A 3 51.37 22.04 15.32
N SER A 4 50.07 21.77 15.23
CA SER A 4 49.58 20.39 15.30
C SER A 4 48.38 20.20 14.39
N LYS A 5 48.63 19.43 13.33
CA LYS A 5 47.65 18.80 12.46
C LYS A 5 47.29 17.47 13.10
N ILE A 6 46.09 17.31 13.64
CA ILE A 6 45.52 15.98 13.90
C ILE A 6 44.07 16.00 13.42
N VAL A 7 43.92 15.43 12.23
CA VAL A 7 42.69 14.93 11.64
C VAL A 7 42.26 13.70 12.44
N LYS A 8 41.00 13.63 12.88
CA LYS A 8 40.33 12.35 13.17
C LYS A 8 38.83 12.48 12.94
N VAL A 9 38.44 12.01 11.77
CA VAL A 9 37.06 11.62 11.41
C VAL A 9 36.59 10.57 12.41
N ILE A 10 35.55 10.89 13.18
CA ILE A 10 34.71 9.93 13.92
C ILE A 10 33.35 10.64 13.97
N GLY A 11 32.42 10.38 13.06
CA GLY A 11 31.82 9.07 12.89
C GLY A 11 30.59 8.96 13.80
N THR A 12 29.63 9.87 13.61
CA THR A 12 28.30 9.72 14.20
C THR A 12 27.27 10.14 13.16
N LEU A 13 27.11 9.28 12.15
CA LEU A 13 25.82 9.16 11.48
C LEU A 13 24.85 8.65 12.55
N ALA A 14 24.21 9.58 13.28
CA ALA A 14 22.99 9.26 14.00
C ALA A 14 21.94 8.99 12.93
N LEU A 15 21.92 7.73 12.46
CA LEU A 15 20.79 7.18 11.72
C LEU A 15 19.65 7.10 12.73
N SER A 16 19.01 8.23 13.00
CA SER A 16 17.72 8.28 13.66
C SER A 16 16.79 7.51 12.75
N GLY A 17 16.68 6.20 13.00
CA GLY A 17 15.71 5.35 12.36
C GLY A 17 14.35 5.96 12.63
N ALA A 18 13.82 6.67 11.64
CA ALA A 18 12.39 6.92 11.60
C ALA A 18 11.77 5.53 11.62
N LEU A 19 11.17 5.15 12.75
CA LEU A 19 10.19 4.08 12.73
C LEU A 19 9.10 4.57 11.80
N ILE A 20 9.19 4.14 10.54
CA ILE A 20 8.05 4.13 9.64
C ILE A 20 7.15 3.04 10.21
N LEU A 21 6.40 3.40 11.26
CA LEU A 21 5.17 2.72 11.58
C LEU A 21 4.35 2.82 10.29
N PRO A 22 3.98 1.70 9.64
CA PRO A 22 2.93 1.79 8.64
C PRO A 22 1.70 2.29 9.41
N ALA A 23 1.45 3.59 9.32
CA ALA A 23 0.20 4.18 9.74
C ALA A 23 -0.86 3.50 8.88
N MET A 24 -1.45 2.43 9.41
CA MET A 24 -2.66 1.84 8.88
C MET A 24 -3.69 2.98 8.96
N PRO A 25 -4.14 3.55 7.83
CA PRO A 25 -5.08 4.64 7.90
C PRO A 25 -6.36 4.08 8.52
N ALA A 26 -6.67 4.55 9.72
CA ALA A 26 -8.00 4.48 10.28
C ALA A 26 -8.94 5.15 9.26
N SER A 27 -9.88 4.41 8.70
CA SER A 27 -10.96 4.99 7.91
C SER A 27 -12.27 4.31 8.27
N ALA A 28 -13.13 5.16 8.81
CA ALA A 28 -14.52 4.94 9.16
C ALA A 28 -15.31 4.34 7.98
N SER A 29 -16.19 3.38 8.29
CA SER A 29 -17.21 2.80 7.40
C SER A 29 -16.73 2.27 6.03
N GLY A 30 -15.94 1.19 6.10
CA GLY A 30 -16.17 -0.03 5.30
C GLY A 30 -15.77 -0.04 3.83
N GLU A 31 -14.97 0.92 3.38
CA GLU A 31 -14.38 0.85 2.03
C GLU A 31 -13.04 0.13 2.10
N GLN A 32 -13.00 -1.07 1.53
CA GLN A 32 -11.83 -1.93 1.53
C GLN A 32 -11.35 -2.14 0.11
N TRP A 33 -10.03 -2.20 -0.08
CA TRP A 33 -9.45 -2.50 -1.39
C TRP A 33 -9.97 -3.86 -1.87
N VAL A 34 -10.37 -3.97 -3.14
CA VAL A 34 -10.99 -5.19 -3.69
C VAL A 34 -10.19 -6.47 -3.40
N ARG A 35 -8.85 -6.41 -3.40
CA ARG A 35 -8.02 -7.58 -3.10
C ARG A 35 -8.09 -8.01 -1.64
N ASP A 36 -8.25 -7.05 -0.74
CA ASP A 36 -8.41 -7.29 0.68
C ASP A 36 -9.86 -7.67 1.02
N ALA A 37 -10.84 -7.12 0.30
CA ALA A 37 -12.25 -7.48 0.42
C ALA A 37 -12.54 -8.90 -0.10
N TYR A 38 -11.80 -9.35 -1.12
CA TYR A 38 -11.92 -10.67 -1.74
C TYR A 38 -10.57 -11.38 -1.71
N PRO A 39 -10.09 -11.82 -0.53
CA PRO A 39 -8.84 -12.54 -0.43
C PRO A 39 -8.96 -13.91 -1.11
N GLY A 40 -7.85 -14.39 -1.66
CA GLY A 40 -7.77 -15.71 -2.29
C GLY A 40 -8.39 -15.81 -3.68
N ALA A 41 -8.71 -14.70 -4.34
CA ALA A 41 -9.05 -14.72 -5.76
C ALA A 41 -7.80 -14.99 -6.61
N ASP A 42 -7.96 -15.75 -7.69
CA ASP A 42 -6.89 -16.09 -8.62
C ASP A 42 -6.50 -14.88 -9.48
N TYR A 43 -7.50 -14.09 -9.89
CA TYR A 43 -7.29 -12.97 -10.80
C TYR A 43 -8.34 -11.86 -10.59
N TYR A 44 -7.90 -10.62 -10.84
CA TYR A 44 -8.74 -9.43 -10.80
C TYR A 44 -8.62 -8.72 -12.16
N GLN A 45 -9.72 -8.66 -12.91
CA GLN A 45 -9.78 -8.00 -14.20
C GLN A 45 -10.55 -6.67 -14.09
N TYR A 46 -9.88 -5.57 -14.38
CA TYR A 46 -10.50 -4.26 -14.42
C TYR A 46 -11.12 -4.04 -15.81
N ASN A 47 -12.45 -3.92 -15.90
CA ASN A 47 -13.16 -3.91 -17.18
C ASN A 47 -13.38 -2.50 -17.76
N GLY A 48 -13.04 -1.45 -17.01
CA GLY A 48 -13.54 -0.10 -17.28
C GLY A 48 -14.79 0.20 -16.46
N ASP A 49 -15.23 1.47 -16.46
CA ASP A 49 -16.46 1.90 -15.79
C ASP A 49 -16.53 1.62 -14.27
N ASN A 50 -15.37 1.68 -13.60
CA ASN A 50 -15.26 1.38 -12.16
C ASN A 50 -15.78 -0.02 -11.81
N THR A 51 -15.62 -0.99 -12.71
CA THR A 51 -15.96 -2.40 -12.41
C THR A 51 -14.74 -3.29 -12.45
N VAL A 52 -14.76 -4.31 -11.59
CA VAL A 52 -13.72 -5.33 -11.53
C VAL A 52 -14.37 -6.71 -11.46
N THR A 53 -13.95 -7.60 -12.35
CA THR A 53 -14.32 -9.01 -12.31
C THR A 53 -13.30 -9.77 -11.48
N ILE A 54 -13.79 -10.52 -10.51
CA ILE A 54 -12.99 -11.33 -9.59
C ILE A 54 -13.18 -12.79 -9.98
N TYR A 55 -12.07 -13.51 -10.15
CA TYR A 55 -12.06 -14.92 -10.55
C TYR A 55 -11.62 -15.81 -9.38
N TYR A 56 -12.39 -16.88 -9.16
CA TYR A 56 -12.13 -17.95 -8.19
C TYR A 56 -12.23 -19.30 -8.91
N GLY A 57 -11.10 -19.83 -9.37
CA GLY A 57 -11.03 -21.03 -10.19
C GLY A 57 -11.95 -20.94 -11.42
N ASN A 58 -13.03 -21.74 -11.42
CA ASN A 58 -14.02 -21.78 -12.50
C ASN A 58 -15.20 -20.81 -12.30
N SER A 59 -15.22 -20.02 -11.22
CA SER A 59 -16.28 -19.06 -10.93
C SER A 59 -15.77 -17.63 -11.07
N SER A 60 -16.62 -16.72 -11.52
CA SER A 60 -16.30 -15.30 -11.60
C SER A 60 -17.52 -14.44 -11.32
N PHE A 61 -17.31 -13.30 -10.67
CA PHE A 61 -18.36 -12.31 -10.46
C PHE A 61 -17.79 -10.90 -10.58
N THR A 62 -18.64 -9.95 -11.00
CA THR A 62 -18.25 -8.56 -11.21
C THR A 62 -18.76 -7.71 -10.05
N VAL A 63 -17.91 -6.83 -9.55
CA VAL A 63 -18.26 -5.86 -8.51
C VAL A 63 -17.99 -4.45 -9.01
N THR A 64 -18.84 -3.52 -8.61
CA THR A 64 -18.67 -2.10 -8.88
C THR A 64 -17.87 -1.48 -7.75
N CYS A 65 -16.78 -0.80 -8.10
CA CYS A 65 -15.97 0.00 -7.21
C CYS A 65 -16.78 1.22 -6.76
N VAL A 66 -16.80 1.45 -5.45
CA VAL A 66 -17.37 2.67 -4.87
C VAL A 66 -16.43 3.84 -5.16
N GLU A 67 -15.12 3.58 -5.08
CA GLU A 67 -14.09 4.57 -5.38
C GLU A 67 -12.90 3.93 -6.08
N MET A 68 -12.35 4.62 -7.09
CA MET A 68 -11.10 4.26 -7.74
C MET A 68 -10.02 5.24 -7.29
N LYS A 69 -9.01 4.76 -6.57
CA LYS A 69 -7.84 5.56 -6.17
C LYS A 69 -6.60 5.06 -6.92
N GLY A 70 -6.26 5.73 -8.02
CA GLY A 70 -5.25 5.24 -8.96
C GLY A 70 -5.67 3.88 -9.53
N ASP A 71 -4.79 2.88 -9.48
CA ASP A 71 -5.08 1.51 -9.93
C ASP A 71 -5.83 0.63 -8.90
N ARG A 72 -6.32 1.22 -7.81
CA ARG A 72 -6.98 0.50 -6.72
C ARG A 72 -8.48 0.75 -6.71
N CYS A 73 -9.24 -0.32 -6.88
CA CYS A 73 -10.69 -0.35 -6.70
C CYS A 73 -11.03 -0.58 -5.23
N PHE A 74 -11.77 0.34 -4.62
CA PHE A 74 -12.32 0.20 -3.26
C PHE A 74 -13.79 -0.17 -3.35
N VAL A 75 -14.18 -1.21 -2.62
CA VAL A 75 -15.54 -1.75 -2.56
C VAL A 75 -16.07 -1.60 -1.15
N ARG A 76 -17.39 -1.41 -1.03
CA ARG A 76 -18.07 -1.47 0.27
C ARG A 76 -18.31 -2.93 0.66
N LYS A 77 -17.79 -3.34 1.81
CA LYS A 77 -18.03 -4.67 2.39
C LYS A 77 -18.47 -4.57 3.84
#